data_AF-A0A7V1RBX1-F1
#
_entry.id   AF-A0A7V1RBX1-F1
#
_cell.length_a   1.000
_cell.length_b   1.000
_cell.length_c   1.000
_cell.angle_alpha   90.00
_cell.angle_beta   90.00
_cell.angle_gamma   90.00
#
_symmetry.space_group_name_H-M   'P 1'
#
loop_
_entity.id
_entity.type
_entity.pdbx_description
1 polymer ?
#
loop_
_entity_poly.entity_id
_entity_poly.type
_entity_poly.pdbx_seq_one_letter_code
_entity_poly.pdbx_strand_id
1 'polypeptide(L)' 'MSHQFERINETIGPRAVAITSWYDDAAQQWRASAPRYSHLDALDPRDQPPSASRRAAIAWVVAQLSRHFAAEARERP' A
#
# COMPACT_ATOMS: atom_id res chain seq x y z
N MET A 1 -23.57 -0.93 -3.06
CA MET A 1 -22.46 -0.77 -2.10
C MET A 1 -21.46 0.18 -2.73
N SER A 2 -21.23 1.32 -2.09
CA SER A 2 -20.31 2.34 -2.60
C SER A 2 -18.89 1.96 -2.18
N HIS A 3 -18.17 1.26 -3.05
CA HIS A 3 -16.74 1.07 -2.85
C HIS A 3 -16.07 2.45 -2.94
N GLN A 4 -15.70 3.02 -1.80
CA GLN A 4 -14.93 4.26 -1.77
C GLN A 4 -13.52 3.97 -2.26
N PHE A 5 -13.32 4.00 -3.57
CA PHE A 5 -12.01 3.91 -4.17
C PHE A 5 -11.39 5.30 -4.20
N GLU A 6 -10.37 5.48 -3.37
CA GLU A 6 -9.59 6.71 -3.40
C GLU A 6 -8.16 6.42 -3.82
N ARG A 7 -7.75 7.08 -4.90
CA ARG A 7 -6.38 7.07 -5.39
C ARG A 7 -5.63 8.26 -4.83
N ILE A 8 -4.44 8.00 -4.32
CA ILE A 8 -3.48 9.03 -3.94
C ILE A 8 -2.13 8.75 -4.59
N ASN A 9 -1.32 9.80 -4.76
CA ASN A 9 0.08 9.65 -5.17
C ASN A 9 0.94 10.02 -3.97
N GLU A 10 1.75 9.06 -3.50
CA GLU A 10 2.69 9.24 -2.41
C GLU A 10 4.11 9.21 -2.95
N THR A 11 4.99 10.03 -2.39
CA THR A 11 6.43 9.97 -2.69
C THR A 11 7.11 9.11 -1.64
N ILE A 12 7.65 7.97 -2.06
CA ILE A 12 8.30 6.98 -1.18
C ILE A 12 9.76 6.86 -1.60
N GLY A 13 10.66 7.46 -0.81
CA GLY A 13 12.05 7.63 -1.20
C GLY A 13 12.15 8.43 -2.52
N PRO A 14 12.90 7.96 -3.53
CA PRO A 14 13.02 8.66 -4.81
C PRO A 14 11.86 8.39 -5.79
N ARG A 15 10.83 7.62 -5.41
CA ARG A 15 9.78 7.15 -6.34
C ARG A 15 8.42 7.74 -6.00
N ALA A 16 7.73 8.28 -7.01
CA ALA A 16 6.31 8.58 -6.94
C ALA A 16 5.50 7.29 -7.15
N VAL A 17 4.60 6.99 -6.22
CA VAL A 17 3.80 5.76 -6.19
C VAL A 17 2.33 6.10 -6.12
N ALA A 18 1.55 5.52 -7.03
CA ALA A 18 0.10 5.55 -6.94
C ALA A 18 -0.40 4.46 -5.97
N ILE A 19 -1.13 4.87 -4.94
CA ILE A 19 -1.77 3.99 -3.96
C ILE A 19 -3.28 4.10 -4.13
N THR A 20 -3.96 2.96 -4.20
CA THR A 20 -5.42 2.87 -4.23
C THR A 20 -5.87 2.31 -2.89
N SER A 21 -6.80 2.99 -2.23
CA SER A 21 -7.42 2.54 -0.97
C SER A 21 -8.91 2.28 -1.14
N TRP A 22 -9.44 1.31 -0.42
CA TRP A 22 -10.86 0.96 -0.39
C TRP A 22 -11.25 0.41 0.98
N TYR A 23 -12.53 0.53 1.31
CA TYR A 23 -13.11 -0.15 2.46
C TYR A 23 -13.57 -1.56 2.02
N ASP A 24 -13.10 -2.58 2.73
CA ASP A 24 -13.52 -3.97 2.56
C ASP A 24 -14.66 -4.25 3.53
N ASP A 25 -15.90 -4.26 3.02
CA ASP A 25 -17.11 -4.51 3.81
C ASP A 25 -17.14 -5.92 4.43
N ALA A 26 -16.55 -6.93 3.78
CA ALA A 26 -16.56 -8.29 4.30
C ALA A 26 -15.64 -8.44 5.52
N ALA A 27 -14.50 -7.76 5.49
CA ALA A 27 -13.56 -7.71 6.61
C ALA A 27 -13.76 -6.51 7.55
N GLN A 28 -14.72 -5.62 7.26
CA GLN A 28 -15.02 -4.39 8.01
C GLN A 28 -13.79 -3.50 8.25
N GLN A 29 -12.90 -3.39 7.26
CA GLN A 29 -11.62 -2.69 7.42
C GLN A 29 -11.17 -1.95 6.17
N TRP A 30 -10.33 -0.94 6.36
CA TRP A 30 -9.67 -0.26 5.25
C TRP A 30 -8.50 -1.10 4.73
N ARG A 31 -8.38 -1.15 3.40
CA ARG A 31 -7.26 -1.73 2.67
C ARG A 31 -6.66 -0.73 1.70
N ALA A 32 -5.42 -0.97 1.31
CA ALA A 32 -4.74 -0.22 0.26
C ALA A 32 -3.94 -1.14 -0.66
N SER A 33 -3.53 -0.66 -1.82
CA SER A 33 -2.64 -1.38 -2.72
C SER A 33 -1.86 -0.40 -3.57
N ALA A 34 -0.73 -0.84 -4.12
CA ALA A 34 0.00 -0.09 -5.14
C ALA A 34 0.04 -0.94 -6.41
N PRO A 35 -0.89 -0.78 -7.37
CA PRO A 35 -1.07 -1.71 -8.49
C PRO A 35 0.19 -1.99 -9.32
N ARG A 36 1.05 -0.97 -9.49
CA ARG A 36 2.34 -1.11 -10.20
C ARG A 36 3.32 -2.08 -9.50
N TYR A 37 3.12 -2.30 -8.21
CA TYR A 37 3.96 -3.15 -7.35
C TYR A 37 3.19 -4.37 -6.84
N SER A 38 2.10 -4.75 -7.50
CA SER A 38 1.27 -5.92 -7.15
C SER A 38 2.00 -7.27 -7.24
N HIS A 39 3.15 -7.31 -7.90
CA HIS A 39 4.03 -8.48 -7.97
C HIS A 39 4.88 -8.66 -6.70
N LEU A 40 4.89 -7.70 -5.78
CA LEU A 40 5.55 -7.84 -4.50
C LEU A 40 4.59 -8.52 -3.53
N ASP A 41 4.88 -9.76 -3.13
CA ASP A 41 4.06 -10.51 -2.17
C ASP A 41 3.82 -9.72 -0.87
N ALA A 42 4.83 -8.95 -0.44
CA ALA A 42 4.76 -8.06 0.71
C ALA A 42 3.69 -6.95 0.62
N LEU A 43 3.04 -6.79 -0.54
CA LEU A 43 1.95 -5.83 -0.79
C LEU A 43 0.61 -6.49 -1.04
N ASP A 44 0.47 -7.81 -0.86
CA ASP A 44 -0.84 -8.46 -0.96
C ASP A 44 -1.79 -7.79 0.05
N PRO A 45 -2.90 -7.20 -0.41
CA PRO A 45 -3.89 -6.59 0.48
C PRO A 45 -4.49 -7.56 1.49
N ARG A 46 -4.43 -8.87 1.25
CA ARG A 46 -4.91 -9.92 2.15
C ARG A 46 -4.05 -10.07 3.39
N ASP A 47 -2.75 -9.79 3.27
CA ASP A 47 -1.78 -9.86 4.37
C ASP A 47 -1.69 -8.56 5.18
N GLN A 48 -2.50 -7.56 4.83
CA GLN A 48 -2.57 -6.32 5.58
C GLN A 48 -3.12 -6.55 6.99
N PRO A 49 -2.47 -5.99 8.02
CA PRO A 49 -3.01 -5.99 9.35
C PRO A 49 -4.35 -5.24 9.36
N PRO A 50 -5.31 -5.65 10.21
CA PRO A 50 -6.57 -4.97 10.32
C PRO A 50 -6.40 -3.48 10.58
N SER A 51 -7.05 -2.65 9.77
CA SER A 51 -6.90 -1.21 9.85
C SER A 51 -8.25 -0.52 9.94
N ALA A 52 -8.51 0.13 11.08
CA ALA A 52 -9.74 0.86 11.33
C ALA A 52 -9.83 2.18 10.54
N SER A 53 -8.73 2.64 9.95
CA SER A 53 -8.69 3.89 9.20
C SER A 53 -7.97 3.74 7.87
N ARG A 54 -8.47 4.46 6.87
CA ARG A 54 -7.85 4.57 5.54
C ARG A 54 -6.37 4.94 5.60
N ARG A 55 -6.01 5.87 6.50
CA ARG A 55 -4.63 6.33 6.67
C ARG A 55 -3.70 5.21 7.14
N ALA A 56 -4.18 4.32 8.02
CA ALA A 56 -3.38 3.19 8.49
C ALA A 56 -3.12 2.17 7.37
N ALA A 57 -4.12 1.87 6.53
CA ALA A 57 -3.94 1.01 5.35
C ALA A 57 -2.88 1.56 4.38
N ILE A 58 -2.96 2.85 4.08
CA ILE A 58 -2.00 3.54 3.20
C ILE A 58 -0.60 3.53 3.82
N ALA A 59 -0.48 3.83 5.12
CA ALA A 59 0.80 3.84 5.82
C ALA A 59 1.49 2.47 5.80
N TRP A 60 0.71 1.38 5.87
CA TRP A 60 1.27 0.03 5.73
C TRP A 60 1.90 -0.18 4.34
N VAL A 61 1.19 0.19 3.26
CA VAL A 61 1.72 0.08 1.88
C VAL A 61 2.99 0.93 1.73
N VAL A 62 2.98 2.14 2.27
CA VAL A 62 4.15 3.04 2.28
C VAL A 62 5.33 2.39 2.99
N ALA A 63 5.11 1.76 4.15
CA ALA A 63 6.17 1.12 4.92
C ALA A 63 6.80 -0.07 4.18
N GLN A 64 5.99 -0.91 3.52
CA GLN A 64 6.50 -2.06 2.75
C GLN A 64 7.30 -1.60 1.54
N LEU A 65 6.80 -0.63 0.78
CA LEU A 65 7.52 -0.05 -0.36
C LEU A 65 8.80 0.66 0.06
N SER A 66 8.79 1.36 1.19
CA SER A 66 9.99 2.01 1.74
C SER A 66 11.08 0.98 2.03
N ARG A 67 10.73 -0.16 2.64
CA ARG A 67 11.67 -1.25 2.92
C ARG A 67 12.21 -1.86 1.63
N HIS A 68 11.34 -2.11 0.66
CA HIS A 68 11.72 -2.68 -0.63
C HIS A 68 12.69 -1.75 -1.39
N PHE A 69 12.38 -0.46 -1.50
CA PHE A 69 13.26 0.50 -2.19
C PHE A 69 14.59 0.70 -1.46
N ALA A 70 14.58 0.65 -0.12
CA ALA A 70 15.81 0.70 0.67
C ALA A 70 16.69 -0.55 0.47
N ALA A 71 16.07 -1.73 0.28
CA ALA A 71 16.80 -2.96 -0.05
C ALA A 71 17.42 -2.87 -1.45
N GLU A 72 16.64 -2.47 -2.47
CA GLU A 72 17.14 -2.29 -3.84
C GLU A 72 18.29 -1.28 -3.94
N ALA A 73 18.25 -0.20 -3.15
CA ALA A 73 19.30 0.81 -3.13
C ALA A 73 20.62 0.30 -2.53
N ARG A 74 20.59 -0.71 -1.66
CA ARG A 74 21.80 -1.32 -1.09
C ARG A 74 22.47 -2.30 -2.06
N GLU A 75 21.69 -2.87 -2.98
CA GLU A 75 22.15 -3.85 -3.96
C GLU A 75 22.73 -3.19 -5.23
N ARG A 76 22.51 -1.89 -5.42
CA ARG A 76 23.06 -1.09 -6.52
C ARG A 76 24.21 -0.22 -6.00
N PRO A 77 25.49 -0.63 -6.17
CA PRO A 77 26.65 0.18 -5.80
C PRO A 77 26.76 1.46 -6.63
#